data_AF-A0A1H0F1S5-F1
#
_entry.id   AF-A0A1H0F1S5-F1
#
_cell.length_a   1.000
_cell.length_b   1.000
_cell.length_c   1.000
_cell.angle_alpha   90.00
_cell.angle_beta   90.00
_cell.angle_gamma   90.00
#
_symmetry.space_group_name_H-M   'P 1'
#
loop_
_entity.id
_entity.type
_entity.pdbx_description
1 polymer ?
#
loop_
_entity_poly.entity_id
_entity_poly.type
_entity_poly.pdbx_seq_one_letter_code
_entity_poly.pdbx_strand_id
1 'polypeptide(L)'
;MTCCRVAEGEVLTGSPTHNQAKHGDSFSVATATLRVLAALYPYEEGLMQGTFTQRVAFYVEAELSSAREASSAGDPQQEFSHLERAHVLGQESTYWHVRIHVLMLAWAIRNGSIREALGQLFRIVGAATKTAFGLVPQGNTGGANVSSFKKMPINKDLAALIQKAKAGV
;
A
#
# COMPACT_ATOMS: atom_id res chain seq x y z
N MET A 1 6.49 -55.94 44.77
CA MET A 1 5.98 -54.74 44.09
C MET A 1 5.14 -55.18 42.91
N THR A 2 3.98 -54.54 42.80
CA THR A 2 2.75 -54.98 42.13
C THR A 2 2.81 -54.98 40.60
N CYS A 3 2.09 -55.94 40.02
CA CYS A 3 1.69 -56.11 38.63
C CYS A 3 0.83 -54.93 38.10
N CYS A 4 0.97 -54.53 36.83
CA CYS A 4 -0.20 -54.23 36.02
C CYS A 4 0.08 -54.29 34.51
N ARG A 5 -0.99 -54.52 33.77
CA ARG A 5 -1.13 -55.05 32.42
C ARG A 5 -2.00 -54.07 31.62
N VAL A 6 -1.87 -54.10 30.29
CA VAL A 6 -2.84 -53.66 29.25
C VAL A 6 -3.09 -52.15 29.06
N ALA A 7 -2.94 -51.69 27.81
CA ALA A 7 -4.00 -50.97 27.07
C ALA A 7 -3.62 -50.87 25.58
N GLU A 8 -4.34 -51.62 24.75
CA GLU A 8 -4.55 -51.33 23.34
C GLU A 8 -5.40 -50.05 23.23
N GLY A 9 -5.15 -49.25 22.19
CA GLY A 9 -5.93 -48.06 21.88
C GLY A 9 -5.71 -47.65 20.42
N GLU A 10 -6.56 -48.17 19.53
CA GLU A 10 -6.93 -47.49 18.29
C GLU A 10 -7.33 -46.04 18.58
N VAL A 11 -7.15 -45.12 17.62
CA VAL A 11 -8.14 -44.08 17.25
C VAL A 11 -7.58 -43.16 16.15
N LEU A 12 -8.24 -43.29 15.00
CA LEU A 12 -8.71 -42.22 14.09
C LEU A 12 -7.74 -41.50 13.14
N THR A 13 -7.85 -41.95 11.89
CA THR A 13 -8.01 -41.15 10.67
C THR A 13 -8.25 -39.65 10.87
N GLY A 14 -7.27 -38.83 10.46
CA GLY A 14 -7.46 -37.40 10.22
C GLY A 14 -7.04 -37.07 8.80
N SER A 15 -8.02 -37.01 7.89
CA SER A 15 -7.86 -36.54 6.51
C SER A 15 -7.19 -35.16 6.47
N PRO A 16 -6.28 -34.88 5.52
CA PRO A 16 -5.87 -33.50 5.26
C PRO A 16 -7.07 -32.78 4.65
N THR A 17 -7.75 -31.98 5.46
CA THR A 17 -8.80 -31.08 5.00
C THR A 17 -8.18 -30.08 4.03
N HIS A 18 -8.56 -30.26 2.78
CA HIS A 18 -8.64 -29.28 1.72
C HIS A 18 -8.74 -27.84 2.24
N ASN A 19 -7.70 -27.03 2.04
CA ASN A 19 -7.83 -25.58 2.04
C ASN A 19 -7.27 -25.02 0.73
N GLN A 20 -7.87 -25.48 -0.38
CA GLN A 20 -7.91 -24.69 -1.59
C GLN A 20 -9.01 -23.62 -1.42
N ALA A 21 -8.59 -22.41 -1.10
CA ALA A 21 -9.25 -21.12 -1.33
C ALA A 21 -8.40 -20.12 -0.53
N LYS A 22 -7.70 -19.14 -1.10
CA LYS A 22 -8.25 -18.02 -1.87
C LYS A 22 -7.16 -17.43 -2.75
N HIS A 23 -7.18 -17.75 -4.04
CA HIS A 23 -6.33 -17.06 -5.03
C HIS A 23 -7.16 -16.34 -6.11
N GLY A 24 -8.49 -16.32 -5.96
CA GLY A 24 -9.43 -15.82 -6.98
C GLY A 24 -9.86 -14.36 -6.85
N ASP A 25 -9.62 -13.71 -5.70
CA ASP A 25 -10.26 -12.40 -5.44
C ASP A 25 -9.31 -11.20 -5.55
N SER A 26 -7.98 -11.44 -5.56
CA SER A 26 -6.96 -10.38 -5.64
C SER A 26 -7.02 -9.59 -6.95
N PHE A 27 -7.48 -10.21 -8.05
CA PHE A 27 -7.57 -9.56 -9.35
C PHE A 27 -8.82 -8.66 -9.48
N SER A 28 -9.91 -9.00 -8.78
CA SER A 28 -11.21 -8.32 -8.93
C SER A 28 -11.24 -6.93 -8.25
N VAL A 29 -10.73 -6.84 -7.02
CA VAL A 29 -10.66 -5.56 -6.29
C VAL A 29 -9.64 -4.62 -6.94
N ALA A 30 -8.46 -5.14 -7.32
CA ALA A 30 -7.44 -4.37 -8.02
C ALA A 30 -7.94 -3.77 -9.35
N THR A 31 -8.75 -4.52 -10.10
CA THR A 31 -9.35 -4.06 -11.37
C THR A 31 -10.45 -3.01 -11.16
N ALA A 32 -11.30 -3.18 -10.14
CA ALA A 32 -12.32 -2.18 -9.79
C ALA A 32 -11.68 -0.85 -9.35
N THR A 33 -10.59 -0.94 -8.58
CA THR A 33 -9.79 0.21 -8.15
C THR A 33 -9.10 0.93 -9.30
N LEU A 34 -8.54 0.18 -10.27
CA LEU A 34 -7.97 0.76 -11.49
C LEU A 34 -9.00 1.52 -12.33
N ARG A 35 -10.24 1.02 -12.40
CA ARG A 35 -11.34 1.65 -13.13
C ARG A 35 -11.83 2.95 -12.50
N VAL A 36 -11.86 3.03 -11.16
CA VAL A 36 -12.20 4.28 -10.46
C VAL A 36 -11.10 5.33 -10.65
N LEU A 37 -9.82 4.93 -10.66
CA LEU A 37 -8.70 5.82 -10.97
C LEU A 37 -8.75 6.35 -12.42
N ALA A 38 -9.03 5.48 -13.40
CA ALA A 38 -9.17 5.88 -14.81
C ALA A 38 -10.38 6.80 -15.05
N ALA A 39 -11.44 6.68 -14.26
CA ALA A 39 -12.63 7.52 -14.36
C ALA A 39 -12.47 8.88 -13.65
N LEU A 40 -11.71 8.96 -12.55
CA LEU A 40 -11.50 10.19 -11.79
C LEU A 40 -10.29 11.02 -12.29
N TYR A 41 -9.35 10.38 -12.98
CA TYR A 41 -8.17 11.03 -13.56
C TYR A 41 -7.98 10.52 -15.00
N PRO A 42 -8.67 11.11 -16.00
CA PRO A 42 -8.38 10.81 -17.40
C PRO A 42 -6.91 11.16 -17.68
N TYR A 43 -6.18 10.16 -18.15
CA TYR A 43 -4.80 10.26 -18.55
C TYR A 43 -4.72 11.10 -19.83
N GLU A 44 -4.43 12.39 -19.70
CA GLU A 44 -3.98 13.21 -20.82
C GLU A 44 -2.52 12.80 -21.12
N GLU A 45 -2.35 11.88 -22.08
CA GLU A 45 -1.07 11.34 -22.59
C GLU A 45 -0.07 12.37 -23.13
N GLY A 46 -0.32 13.67 -23.02
CA GLY A 46 0.31 14.68 -23.87
C GLY A 46 1.33 15.64 -23.27
N LEU A 47 1.42 15.87 -21.94
CA LEU A 47 2.00 17.15 -21.46
C LEU A 47 3.03 17.09 -20.32
N MET A 48 3.89 16.09 -20.20
CA MET A 48 4.85 16.10 -19.06
C MET A 48 6.24 15.50 -19.33
N GLN A 49 6.77 15.50 -20.55
CA GLN A 49 8.18 15.13 -20.76
C GLN A 49 9.10 16.07 -19.93
N GLY A 50 9.77 15.53 -18.90
CA GLY A 50 10.77 16.25 -18.08
C GLY A 50 10.34 16.70 -16.68
N THR A 51 9.30 16.13 -16.07
CA THR A 51 8.81 16.56 -14.74
C THR A 51 9.16 15.61 -13.60
N PHE A 52 9.18 16.14 -12.36
CA PHE A 52 9.42 15.36 -11.14
C PHE A 52 8.56 14.09 -11.07
N THR A 53 7.29 14.16 -11.48
CA THR A 53 6.37 13.02 -11.54
C THR A 53 6.91 11.84 -12.34
N GLN A 54 7.58 12.10 -13.47
CA GLN A 54 8.19 11.04 -14.27
C GLN A 54 9.46 10.50 -13.62
N ARG A 55 10.30 11.39 -13.09
CA ARG A 55 11.59 10.99 -12.51
C ARG A 55 11.44 10.24 -11.19
N VAL A 56 10.44 10.58 -10.39
CA VAL A 56 10.15 9.89 -9.13
C VAL A 56 9.48 8.54 -9.34
N ALA A 57 8.91 8.30 -10.53
CA ALA A 57 8.24 7.04 -10.87
C ALA A 57 9.12 5.83 -10.62
N PHE A 58 10.39 5.88 -11.04
CA PHE A 58 11.33 4.78 -10.86
C PHE A 58 11.48 4.36 -9.39
N TYR A 59 11.62 5.34 -8.49
CA TYR A 59 11.77 5.08 -7.06
C TYR A 59 10.46 4.63 -6.40
N VAL A 60 9.33 5.20 -6.83
CA VAL A 60 8.01 4.78 -6.35
C VAL A 60 7.73 3.35 -6.77
N GLU A 61 7.99 3.00 -8.03
CA GLU A 61 7.75 1.65 -8.55
C GLU A 61 8.64 0.60 -7.89
N ALA A 62 9.89 0.95 -7.53
CA ALA A 62 10.75 0.08 -6.76
C ALA A 62 10.12 -0.26 -5.39
N GLU A 63 9.64 0.73 -4.64
CA GLU A 63 8.94 0.48 -3.37
C GLU A 63 7.64 -0.30 -3.57
N LEU A 64 6.89 -0.06 -4.65
CA LEU A 64 5.70 -0.85 -4.99
C LEU A 64 6.04 -2.30 -5.35
N SER A 65 7.21 -2.57 -5.93
CA SER A 65 7.70 -3.93 -6.15
C SER A 65 7.97 -4.63 -4.82
N SER A 66 8.72 -3.98 -3.92
CA SER A 66 9.00 -4.51 -2.59
C SER A 66 7.72 -4.75 -1.77
N ALA A 67 6.72 -3.88 -1.92
CA ALA A 67 5.40 -4.08 -1.31
C ALA A 67 4.73 -5.37 -1.82
N ARG A 68 4.80 -5.66 -3.13
CA ARG A 68 4.24 -6.89 -3.71
C ARG A 68 5.00 -8.13 -3.27
N GLU A 69 6.31 -8.04 -3.14
CA GLU A 69 7.16 -9.12 -2.62
C GLU A 69 6.79 -9.44 -1.17
N ALA A 70 6.67 -8.43 -0.31
CA ALA A 70 6.21 -8.59 1.07
C ALA A 70 4.78 -9.16 1.15
N SER A 71 3.87 -8.71 0.29
CA SER A 71 2.52 -9.28 0.18
C SER A 71 2.56 -10.78 -0.17
N SER A 72 3.42 -11.14 -1.13
CA SER A 72 3.59 -12.53 -1.58
C SER A 72 4.25 -13.41 -0.51
N ALA A 73 5.09 -12.82 0.33
CA ALA A 73 5.69 -13.47 1.50
C ALA A 73 4.73 -13.60 2.70
N GLY A 74 3.53 -13.00 2.62
CA GLY A 74 2.57 -13.00 3.72
C GLY A 74 2.94 -12.06 4.88
N ASP A 75 3.72 -11.01 4.60
CA ASP A 75 4.12 -10.00 5.58
C ASP A 75 3.38 -8.67 5.34
N PRO A 76 2.18 -8.50 5.94
CA PRO A 76 1.37 -7.32 5.71
C PRO A 76 1.94 -6.06 6.34
N GLN A 77 2.73 -6.17 7.42
CA GLN A 77 3.39 -5.04 8.06
C GLN A 77 4.49 -4.48 7.15
N GLN A 78 5.33 -5.36 6.59
CA GLN A 78 6.39 -4.96 5.67
C GLN A 78 5.80 -4.41 4.35
N GLU A 79 4.71 -5.02 3.85
CA GLU A 79 3.97 -4.49 2.69
C GLU A 79 3.50 -3.05 2.95
N PHE A 80 2.89 -2.78 4.11
CA PHE A 80 2.43 -1.43 4.44
C PHE A 80 3.59 -0.44 4.60
N SER A 81 4.71 -0.86 5.19
CA SER A 81 5.90 -0.03 5.30
C SER A 81 6.43 0.43 3.93
N HIS A 82 6.42 -0.45 2.93
CA HIS A 82 6.78 -0.08 1.56
C HIS A 82 5.77 0.87 0.92
N LEU A 83 4.47 0.71 1.19
CA LEU A 83 3.45 1.66 0.75
C LEU A 83 3.67 3.05 1.38
N GLU A 84 4.02 3.12 2.66
CA GLU A 84 4.35 4.39 3.35
C GLU A 84 5.58 5.07 2.74
N ARG A 85 6.63 4.31 2.42
CA ARG A 85 7.83 4.82 1.74
C ARG A 85 7.49 5.34 0.33
N ALA A 86 6.74 4.56 -0.44
CA ALA A 86 6.25 4.98 -1.76
C ALA A 86 5.46 6.28 -1.65
N HIS A 87 4.59 6.40 -0.64
CA HIS A 87 3.75 7.59 -0.43
C HIS A 87 4.60 8.85 -0.21
N VAL A 88 5.64 8.75 0.62
CA VAL A 88 6.58 9.87 0.87
C VAL A 88 7.32 10.26 -0.41
N LEU A 89 7.77 9.29 -1.23
CA LEU A 89 8.42 9.56 -2.52
C LEU A 89 7.46 10.27 -3.49
N GLY A 90 6.23 9.75 -3.61
CA GLY A 90 5.19 10.27 -4.49
C GLY A 90 4.52 11.55 -3.98
N GLN A 91 4.88 12.06 -2.80
CA GLN A 91 4.11 13.08 -2.10
C GLN A 91 4.00 14.41 -2.85
N GLU A 92 5.04 14.79 -3.60
CA GLU A 92 5.06 16.01 -4.44
C GLU A 92 4.46 15.79 -5.83
N SER A 93 4.03 14.57 -6.15
CA SER A 93 3.32 14.24 -7.38
C SER A 93 1.88 13.83 -7.05
N THR A 94 0.91 14.71 -7.34
CA THR A 94 -0.52 14.44 -7.08
C THR A 94 -0.97 13.07 -7.61
N TYR A 95 -0.49 12.69 -8.79
CA TYR A 95 -0.76 11.39 -9.39
C TYR A 95 -0.28 10.23 -8.50
N TRP A 96 1.02 10.20 -8.16
CA TRP A 96 1.58 9.13 -7.33
C TRP A 96 0.99 9.12 -5.93
N HIS A 97 0.79 10.30 -5.35
CA HIS A 97 0.17 10.48 -4.05
C HIS A 97 -1.24 9.83 -3.98
N VAL A 98 -2.11 10.14 -4.94
CA VAL A 98 -3.47 9.57 -4.99
C VAL A 98 -3.43 8.08 -5.28
N ARG A 99 -2.61 7.65 -6.24
CA ARG A 99 -2.46 6.23 -6.59
C ARG A 99 -2.05 5.40 -5.38
N ILE A 100 -1.13 5.89 -4.55
CA ILE A 100 -0.63 5.15 -3.39
C ILE A 100 -1.65 5.13 -2.26
N HIS A 101 -2.40 6.21 -2.02
CA HIS A 101 -3.52 6.18 -1.08
C HIS A 101 -4.57 5.11 -1.43
N VAL A 102 -4.83 4.98 -2.72
CA VAL A 102 -5.73 3.94 -3.22
C VAL A 102 -5.18 2.53 -3.00
N LEU A 103 -3.86 2.33 -3.17
CA LEU A 103 -3.21 1.05 -2.83
C LEU A 103 -3.22 0.77 -1.31
N MET A 104 -3.01 1.79 -0.47
CA MET A 104 -3.16 1.68 0.98
C MET A 104 -4.58 1.32 1.39
N LEU A 105 -5.60 1.87 0.72
CA LEU A 105 -7.00 1.48 0.93
C LEU A 105 -7.23 0.01 0.55
N ALA A 106 -6.71 -0.44 -0.59
CA ALA A 106 -6.80 -1.83 -1.00
C ALA A 106 -6.08 -2.77 -0.02
N TRP A 107 -4.92 -2.37 0.51
CA TRP A 107 -4.23 -3.08 1.58
C TRP A 107 -5.09 -3.15 2.85
N ALA A 108 -5.70 -2.04 3.27
CA ALA A 108 -6.54 -2.00 4.47
C ALA A 108 -7.74 -2.93 4.37
N ILE A 109 -8.40 -2.98 3.20
CA ILE A 109 -9.53 -3.88 2.94
C ILE A 109 -9.07 -5.35 2.99
N ARG A 110 -7.96 -5.68 2.31
CA ARG A 110 -7.42 -7.06 2.28
C ARG A 110 -7.01 -7.57 3.66
N ASN A 111 -6.47 -6.70 4.51
CA ASN A 111 -5.98 -7.06 5.84
C ASN A 111 -6.99 -6.80 6.98
N GLY A 112 -8.23 -6.41 6.65
CA GLY A 112 -9.28 -6.18 7.65
C GLY A 112 -9.06 -4.96 8.55
N SER A 113 -8.20 -4.01 8.15
CA SER A 113 -7.90 -2.81 8.92
C SER A 113 -8.94 -1.71 8.69
N ILE A 114 -10.05 -1.76 9.43
CA ILE A 114 -11.16 -0.80 9.32
C ILE A 114 -10.68 0.64 9.57
N ARG A 115 -9.84 0.84 10.58
CA ARG A 115 -9.29 2.17 10.92
C ARG A 115 -8.50 2.75 9.75
N GLU A 116 -7.69 1.93 9.10
CA GLU A 116 -6.90 2.37 7.95
C GLU A 116 -7.80 2.64 6.75
N ALA A 117 -8.76 1.76 6.47
CA ALA A 117 -9.70 1.93 5.36
C ALA A 117 -10.48 3.25 5.46
N LEU A 118 -11.00 3.57 6.65
CA LEU A 118 -11.68 4.84 6.89
C LEU A 118 -10.73 6.03 6.70
N GLY A 119 -9.52 5.97 7.27
CA GLY A 119 -8.52 7.03 7.13
C GLY A 119 -8.15 7.32 5.67
N GLN A 120 -7.95 6.28 4.87
CA GLN A 120 -7.64 6.41 3.44
C GLN A 120 -8.83 6.98 2.66
N LEU A 121 -10.06 6.51 2.95
CA LEU A 121 -11.26 7.03 2.31
C LEU A 121 -11.45 8.53 2.58
N PHE A 122 -11.30 8.97 3.82
CA PHE A 122 -11.37 10.40 4.17
C PHE A 122 -10.30 11.23 3.43
N ARG A 123 -9.10 10.69 3.23
CA ARG A 123 -8.02 11.37 2.51
C ARG A 123 -8.28 11.47 1.01
N ILE A 124 -8.82 10.42 0.40
CA ILE A 124 -9.22 10.43 -1.01
C ILE A 124 -10.38 11.41 -1.23
N VAL A 125 -11.42 11.38 -0.39
CA VAL A 125 -12.55 12.32 -0.46
C VAL A 125 -12.09 13.75 -0.16
N GLY A 126 -11.20 13.94 0.81
CA GLY A 126 -10.60 15.24 1.13
C GLY A 126 -9.80 15.82 -0.04
N ALA A 127 -9.01 15.00 -0.73
CA ALA A 127 -8.29 15.39 -1.94
C ALA A 127 -9.24 15.72 -3.11
N ALA A 128 -10.34 14.96 -3.25
CA ALA A 128 -11.34 15.19 -4.30
C ALA A 128 -12.23 16.43 -4.05
N THR A 129 -12.53 16.75 -2.79
CA THR A 129 -13.41 17.87 -2.40
C THR A 129 -12.65 19.19 -2.17
N LYS A 130 -11.34 19.13 -1.85
CA LYS A 130 -10.47 20.31 -1.76
C LYS A 130 -9.47 20.32 -2.92
N THR A 131 -9.95 20.66 -4.10
CA THR A 131 -9.18 20.73 -5.35
C THR A 131 -8.03 21.76 -5.38
N ALA A 132 -7.68 22.44 -4.28
CA ALA A 132 -6.67 23.51 -4.32
C ALA A 132 -6.06 23.91 -2.95
N PHE A 133 -5.70 22.97 -2.06
CA PHE A 133 -4.87 23.34 -0.91
C PHE A 133 -3.52 22.64 -0.95
N GLY A 134 -2.60 23.24 -1.71
CA GLY A 134 -1.18 22.91 -1.87
C GLY A 134 -0.36 23.08 -0.59
N LEU A 135 -0.82 22.49 0.51
CA LEU A 135 -0.07 22.32 1.74
C LEU A 135 -0.08 20.83 2.09
N VAL A 136 0.47 20.01 1.20
CA VAL A 136 0.78 18.62 1.56
C VAL A 136 2.01 18.66 2.48
N PRO A 137 1.88 18.27 3.76
CA PRO A 137 2.98 18.41 4.73
C PRO A 137 4.07 17.39 4.44
N GLN A 138 5.21 17.83 3.90
CA GLN A 138 6.29 16.94 3.47
C GLN A 138 6.71 15.93 4.55
N GLY A 139 6.94 14.68 4.11
CA GLY A 139 7.42 13.57 4.91
C GLY A 139 6.36 12.79 5.69
N ASN A 140 5.07 13.11 5.51
CA ASN A 140 3.98 12.33 6.11
C ASN A 140 3.95 10.93 5.50
N THR A 141 3.83 9.89 6.32
CA THR A 141 3.85 8.50 5.84
C THR A 141 2.53 8.05 5.21
N GLY A 142 1.44 8.79 5.44
CA GLY A 142 0.15 8.51 4.82
C GLY A 142 -0.70 7.45 5.53
N GLY A 143 -0.23 6.86 6.64
CA GLY A 143 -1.03 5.96 7.48
C GLY A 143 -2.10 6.66 8.33
N ALA A 144 -3.21 5.99 8.65
CA ALA A 144 -4.33 6.56 9.41
C ALA A 144 -4.00 6.83 10.89
N ASN A 145 -2.86 6.34 11.37
CA ASN A 145 -2.34 6.63 12.71
C ASN A 145 -1.65 8.00 12.80
N VAL A 146 -1.40 8.65 11.68
CA VAL A 146 -0.73 9.94 11.57
C VAL A 146 -1.73 10.99 11.10
N SER A 147 -1.73 12.19 11.70
CA SER A 147 -2.59 13.28 11.22
C SER A 147 -2.18 13.73 9.81
N SER A 148 -3.16 14.03 8.95
CA SER A 148 -2.93 14.46 7.56
C SER A 148 -2.19 15.79 7.42
N PHE A 149 -2.13 16.61 8.48
CA PHE A 149 -1.41 17.89 8.51
C PHE A 149 -0.06 17.81 9.24
N LYS A 150 0.31 16.62 9.75
CA LYS A 150 1.57 16.44 10.47
C LYS A 150 2.73 16.43 9.49
N LYS A 151 3.67 17.38 9.65
CA LYS A 151 5.00 17.32 9.02
C LYS A 151 5.86 16.32 9.79
N MET A 152 6.64 15.52 9.07
CA MET A 152 7.52 14.51 9.66
C MET A 152 8.88 14.58 8.98
N PRO A 153 9.98 14.28 9.70
CA PRO A 153 11.28 14.20 9.09
C PRO A 153 11.29 13.07 8.05
N ILE A 154 11.72 13.39 6.83
CA ILE A 154 11.92 12.41 5.76
C ILE A 154 13.17 11.60 6.12
N ASN A 155 13.09 10.27 6.02
CA ASN A 155 14.27 9.42 6.21
C ASN A 155 15.35 9.80 5.17
N LYS A 156 16.62 9.82 5.59
CA LYS A 156 17.74 10.35 4.80
C LYS A 156 17.88 9.64 3.44
N ASP A 157 17.56 8.35 3.39
CA ASP A 157 17.52 7.56 2.16
C ASP A 157 16.47 8.10 1.19
N LEU A 158 15.21 8.27 1.63
CA LEU A 158 14.11 8.79 0.82
C LEU A 158 14.37 10.24 0.38
N ALA A 159 14.94 11.06 1.26
CA ALA A 159 15.30 12.43 0.93
C ALA A 159 16.32 12.48 -0.22
N ALA A 160 17.32 11.58 -0.23
CA ALA A 160 18.28 11.49 -1.31
C ALA A 160 17.63 11.09 -2.64
N LEU A 161 16.67 10.15 -2.62
CA LEU A 161 15.94 9.74 -3.83
C LEU A 161 15.08 10.89 -4.39
N ILE A 162 14.38 11.62 -3.52
CA ILE A 162 13.59 12.81 -3.91
C ILE A 162 14.50 13.87 -4.53
N GLN A 163 15.68 14.12 -3.94
CA GLN A 163 16.63 15.10 -4.49
C GLN A 163 17.17 14.68 -5.86
N LYS A 164 17.51 13.40 -6.07
CA LYS A 164 17.88 12.87 -7.39
C LYS A 164 16.77 13.07 -8.42
N ALA A 165 15.53 12.70 -8.04
CA ALA A 165 14.36 12.90 -8.88
C ALA A 165 14.08 14.37 -9.18
N LYS A 166 14.46 15.31 -8.30
CA LYS A 166 14.35 16.75 -8.59
C LYS A 166 15.45 17.22 -9.53
N ALA A 167 16.70 16.84 -9.25
CA ALA A 167 17.89 17.24 -10.00
C ALA A 167 17.93 16.71 -11.43
N GLY A 168 17.23 15.60 -11.73
CA GLY A 168 17.24 15.01 -13.07
C GLY A 168 18.51 14.25 -13.41
N VAL A 169 19.21 13.76 -12.38
CA VAL A 169 20.49 13.04 -12.46
C VAL A 169 20.29 11.58 -12.05
#